data_AF-A0A4P2TB84-F1
#
_entry.id   AF-A0A4P2TB84-F1
#
_cell.length_a   1.000
_cell.length_b   1.000
_cell.length_c   1.000
_cell.angle_alpha   90.00
_cell.angle_beta   90.00
_cell.angle_gamma   90.00
#
_symmetry.space_group_name_H-M   'P 1'
#
loop_
_entity.id
_entity.type
_entity.pdbx_description
1 polymer ?
#
loop_
_entity_poly.entity_id
_entity_poly.type
_entity_poly.pdbx_seq_one_letter_code
_entity_poly.pdbx_strand_id
1 'polypeptide(L)' 'PLGLNSNFDKITFHPYFSSKDIFGGILMLSALGMMCFFFPWAMGDPENFIPANPLVTPLHI' A
#
# COMPACT_ATOMS: atom_id res chain seq x y z
N PRO A 1 -9.23 -14.14 15.11
CA PRO A 1 -8.24 -14.98 15.81
C PRO A 1 -8.51 -15.00 17.32
N LEU A 2 -9.21 -16.04 17.79
CA LEU A 2 -9.56 -16.19 19.21
C LEU A 2 -8.38 -16.65 20.08
N GLY A 3 -7.20 -16.88 19.49
CA GLY A 3 -6.00 -17.36 20.19
C GLY A 3 -6.05 -18.82 20.66
N LEU A 4 -7.17 -19.51 20.43
CA LEU A 4 -7.36 -20.93 20.73
C LEU A 4 -6.74 -21.83 19.64
N ASN A 5 -6.42 -23.08 19.98
CA ASN A 5 -5.85 -24.05 19.04
C ASN A 5 -6.84 -24.33 17.89
N SER A 6 -6.46 -24.05 16.64
CA SER A 6 -7.32 -24.18 15.46
C SER A 6 -7.36 -25.57 14.82
N ASN A 7 -6.72 -26.59 15.40
CA ASN A 7 -6.66 -27.94 14.83
C ASN A 7 -8.05 -28.57 14.58
N PHE A 8 -9.06 -28.18 15.36
CA PHE A 8 -10.41 -28.73 15.25
C PHE A 8 -11.20 -28.19 14.03
N ASP A 9 -10.76 -27.10 13.40
CA ASP A 9 -11.46 -26.43 12.31
C ASP A 9 -10.47 -25.91 11.25
N LYS A 10 -9.68 -26.83 10.69
CA LYS A 10 -8.77 -26.52 9.58
C LYS A 10 -9.47 -26.72 8.24
N ILE A 11 -9.48 -25.67 7.44
CA ILE A 11 -9.92 -25.70 6.04
C ILE A 11 -8.70 -25.74 5.10
N THR A 12 -8.90 -26.27 3.89
CA THR A 12 -7.87 -26.25 2.84
C THR A 12 -7.59 -24.82 2.38
N PHE A 13 -6.34 -24.54 2.00
CA PHE A 13 -5.93 -23.20 1.58
C PHE A 13 -6.66 -22.77 0.29
N HIS A 14 -6.61 -23.61 -0.74
CA HIS A 14 -7.43 -23.46 -1.94
C HIS A 14 -8.78 -24.15 -1.73
N PRO A 15 -9.91 -23.52 -2.11
CA PRO A 15 -10.01 -22.22 -2.80
C PRO A 15 -10.18 -20.99 -1.86
N TYR A 16 -10.31 -21.20 -0.55
CA TYR A 16 -10.79 -20.20 0.40
C TYR A 16 -9.83 -19.03 0.63
N PHE A 17 -8.62 -19.30 1.09
CA PHE A 17 -7.64 -18.24 1.35
C PHE A 17 -7.14 -17.62 0.06
N SER A 18 -7.03 -18.41 -1.00
CA SER A 18 -6.54 -17.90 -2.29
C SER A 18 -7.49 -16.91 -2.94
N SER A 19 -8.80 -17.17 -2.91
CA SER A 19 -9.81 -16.21 -3.38
C SER A 19 -9.84 -14.94 -2.52
N LYS A 20 -9.71 -15.09 -1.19
CA LYS A 20 -9.60 -13.97 -0.26
C LYS A 20 -8.36 -13.11 -0.53
N ASP A 21 -7.22 -13.73 -0.78
CA ASP A 21 -5.95 -13.04 -1.05
C ASP A 21 -5.99 -12.33 -2.40
N ILE A 22 -6.58 -12.95 -3.44
CA ILE A 22 -6.81 -12.31 -4.74
C ILE A 22 -7.69 -11.06 -4.58
N PHE A 23 -8.79 -11.16 -3.83
CA PHE A 23 -9.64 -10.01 -3.57
C PHE A 23 -8.89 -8.89 -2.83
N GLY A 24 -8.12 -9.25 -1.81
CA GLY A 24 -7.24 -8.30 -1.11
C GLY A 24 -6.22 -7.63 -2.03
N GLY A 25 -5.61 -8.40 -2.93
CA GLY A 25 -4.67 -7.91 -3.94
C GLY A 25 -5.32 -6.91 -4.91
N ILE A 26 -6.54 -7.20 -5.39
CA ILE A 26 -7.30 -6.28 -6.24
C ILE A 26 -7.60 -4.97 -5.50
N LEU A 27 -8.03 -5.04 -4.24
CA LEU A 27 -8.28 -3.85 -3.44
C LEU A 27 -7.02 -3.00 -3.27
N MET A 28 -5.89 -3.62 -2.91
CA MET A 28 -4.61 -2.92 -2.78
C MET A 28 -4.20 -2.23 -4.09
N LEU A 29 -4.27 -2.94 -5.21
CA LEU A 29 -3.93 -2.39 -6.53
C LEU A 29 -4.87 -1.26 -6.94
N SER A 30 -6.17 -1.38 -6.62
CA SER A 30 -7.14 -0.31 -6.91
C SER A 30 -6.84 0.95 -6.10
N ALA A 31 -6.49 0.83 -4.83
CA ALA A 31 -6.12 1.97 -3.98
C ALA A 31 -4.84 2.65 -4.46
N LEU A 32 -3.81 1.85 -4.81
CA LEU A 32 -2.58 2.37 -5.41
C LEU A 32 -2.87 3.06 -6.75
N GLY A 33 -3.69 2.44 -7.60
CA GLY A 33 -4.12 3.00 -8.88
C GLY A 33 -4.82 4.34 -8.70
N MET A 34 -5.72 4.46 -7.72
CA MET A 34 -6.38 5.74 -7.43
C MET A 34 -5.36 6.84 -7.08
N MET A 35 -4.37 6.52 -6.24
CA MET A 35 -3.32 7.46 -5.88
C MET A 35 -2.48 7.87 -7.10
N CYS A 36 -2.02 6.92 -7.91
CA CYS A 36 -1.20 7.22 -9.07
C CYS A 36 -1.93 8.04 -10.15
N PHE A 37 -3.20 7.72 -10.43
CA PHE A 37 -3.93 8.37 -11.54
C PHE A 37 -4.61 9.67 -11.16
N PHE A 38 -5.13 9.80 -9.93
CA PHE A 38 -5.88 10.98 -9.51
C PHE A 38 -5.08 11.92 -8.61
N PHE A 39 -4.11 11.40 -7.84
CA PHE A 39 -3.37 12.16 -6.83
C PHE A 39 -1.86 11.86 -6.82
N PRO A 40 -1.15 11.92 -7.96
CA PRO A 40 0.23 11.40 -8.09
C PRO A 40 1.24 12.07 -7.14
N TRP A 41 0.97 13.31 -6.72
CA TRP A 41 1.87 14.12 -5.90
C TRP A 41 1.35 14.34 -4.48
N ALA A 42 0.24 13.73 -4.08
CA ALA A 42 -0.36 13.99 -2.75
C ALA A 42 0.53 13.53 -1.59
N MET A 43 1.44 12.59 -1.82
CA MET A 43 2.43 12.14 -0.83
C MET A 43 3.85 12.64 -1.17
N GLY A 44 4.00 13.52 -2.16
CA GLY A 44 5.29 14.07 -2.57
C GLY A 44 5.53 15.44 -1.93
N ASP A 45 6.81 15.81 -1.82
CA ASP A 45 7.23 17.14 -1.43
C ASP A 45 7.39 18.03 -2.69
N PRO A 46 6.69 19.17 -2.80
CA PRO A 46 6.85 20.11 -3.90
C PRO A 46 8.29 20.61 -4.11
N GLU A 47 9.13 20.66 -3.07
CA GLU A 47 10.50 21.15 -3.20
C GLU A 47 11.40 20.19 -4.00
N ASN A 48 11.04 18.90 -4.07
CA ASN A 48 11.78 17.90 -4.87
C ASN A 48 11.66 18.10 -6.39
N PHE A 49 10.80 19.01 -6.86
CA PHE A 49 10.78 19.42 -8.26
C PHE A 49 11.87 20.42 -8.62
N ILE A 50 12.52 21.04 -7.64
CA ILE A 50 13.61 21.99 -7.84
C ILE A 50 14.93 21.21 -7.86
N PRO A 51 15.82 21.42 -8.86
CA PRO A 51 17.13 20.77 -8.89
C PRO A 51 17.93 21.08 -7.62
N ALA A 52 18.63 20.07 -7.10
CA ALA A 52 19.41 20.22 -5.88
C ALA A 52 20.49 21.30 -6.02
N ASN A 53 20.56 22.19 -5.03
CA ASN A 53 21.61 23.19 -4.91
C ASN A 53 22.44 22.91 -3.63
N PRO A 54 23.69 22.43 -3.74
CA PRO A 54 24.53 22.11 -2.57
C PRO A 54 24.82 23.29 -1.64
N LEU A 55 24.62 24.52 -2.11
CA LEU A 55 24.90 25.75 -1.36
C LEU A 55 23.65 26.34 -0.68
N VAL A 56 22.46 25.77 -0.93
CA VAL A 56 21.19 26.29 -0.41
C VAL A 56 20.35 25.15 0.14
N THR A 57 20.01 25.23 1.42
CA THR A 57 19.00 24.36 2.02
C THR A 57 17.61 24.99 1.83
N PRO A 58 16.58 24.18 1.53
CA PRO A 58 15.21 24.65 1.53
C PRO A 58 14.77 25.21 2.89
N LEU A 59 13.78 26.11 2.85
CA LEU A 59 13.34 26.85 4.04
C LEU A 59 12.43 26.02 4.95
N HIS A 60 11.71 25.03 4.40
CA HIS A 60 10.72 24.23 5.10
C HIS A 60 11.04 22.74 4.97
N ILE A 61 12.09 22.27 5.66
CA ILE A 61 12.42 20.84 5.85
C ILE A 61 11.81 20.33 7.16
#